data_AF-A0A7J5EGY5-F1
#
_entry.id   AF-A0A7J5EGY5-F1
#
_cell.length_a   1.000
_cell.length_b   1.000
_cell.length_c   1.000
_cell.angle_alpha   90.00
_cell.angle_beta   90.00
_cell.angle_gamma   90.00
#
_symmetry.space_group_name_H-M   'P 1'
#
loop_
_entity.id
_entity.type
_entity.pdbx_description
1 polymer ?
#
loop_
_entity_poly.entity_id
_entity_poly.type
_entity_poly.pdbx_seq_one_letter_code
_entity_poly.pdbx_strand_id
1 'polypeptide(L)'
;MAWRCLLDGEVRSRAIGAIGDIVGAAPGEDRTTHGLEGAAGRACLLAYAGQAKGDEAMLERGNELLESSVGALADGFGAPGLWGGLADVRFVLAHLVAGEEGGEALAVIDDALVEVVGGASERIDLIGGLSGIGVAALEDPARGRGTELAARVLDAIERSAHRDADGVTWFTPPQLLPDWQRDICPDGHWNLGLAHGIPGVIGFLAAMVTSEVEAARALSLLERAVP
;
A
#
# COMPACT_ATOMS: atom_id res chain seq x y z
N MET A 1 5.04 -12.96 -0.03
CA MET A 1 5.97 -13.79 0.79
C MET A 1 5.22 -14.34 2.01
N ALA A 2 5.49 -15.57 2.47
CA ALA A 2 4.86 -16.07 3.70
C ALA A 2 5.46 -15.37 4.94
N TRP A 3 4.62 -14.91 5.87
CA TRP A 3 5.06 -14.32 7.13
C TRP A 3 5.98 -15.28 7.90
N ARG A 4 7.12 -14.75 8.39
CA ARG A 4 8.07 -15.52 9.20
C ARG A 4 8.39 -14.75 10.48
N CYS A 5 8.21 -15.39 11.63
CA CYS A 5 8.62 -14.83 12.90
C CYS A 5 10.15 -14.66 12.93
N LEU A 6 10.62 -13.42 13.18
CA LEU A 6 12.05 -13.11 13.28
C LEU A 6 12.57 -13.15 14.73
N LEU A 7 11.67 -13.16 15.71
CA LEU A 7 11.99 -13.12 17.14
C LEU A 7 11.78 -14.49 17.76
N ASP A 8 12.67 -14.88 18.66
CA ASP A 8 12.61 -16.13 19.42
C ASP A 8 12.68 -15.89 20.94
N GLY A 9 12.48 -16.98 21.70
CA GLY A 9 12.65 -17.00 23.15
C GLY A 9 11.92 -15.89 23.91
N GLU A 10 12.65 -15.26 24.84
CA GLU A 10 12.12 -14.21 25.70
C GLU A 10 11.72 -12.94 24.93
N VAL A 11 12.46 -12.59 23.87
CA VAL A 11 12.19 -11.41 23.05
C VAL A 11 10.86 -11.58 22.32
N ARG A 12 10.58 -12.78 21.79
CA ARG A 12 9.27 -13.11 21.21
C ARG A 12 8.15 -12.95 22.22
N SER A 13 8.31 -13.51 23.43
CA SER A 13 7.29 -13.41 24.48
C SER A 13 7.01 -11.97 24.89
N ARG A 14 8.07 -11.15 25.04
CA ARG A 14 7.93 -9.72 25.34
C ARG A 14 7.24 -8.95 24.22
N ALA A 15 7.57 -9.23 22.96
CA ALA A 15 6.93 -8.60 21.81
C ALA A 15 5.43 -8.94 21.73
N ILE A 16 5.07 -10.22 21.96
CA ILE A 16 3.66 -10.65 22.01
C ILE A 16 2.91 -9.98 23.17
N GLY A 17 3.56 -9.84 24.34
CA GLY A 17 3.02 -9.10 25.47
C GLY A 17 2.73 -7.64 25.11
N ALA A 18 3.70 -6.94 24.54
CA ALA A 18 3.57 -5.54 24.13
C ALA A 18 2.47 -5.34 23.06
N ILE A 19 2.34 -6.26 22.09
CA ILE A 19 1.23 -6.23 21.13
C ILE A 19 -0.11 -6.37 21.85
N GLY A 20 -0.19 -7.23 22.86
CA GLY A 20 -1.37 -7.35 23.71
C GLY A 20 -1.73 -6.05 24.42
N ASP A 21 -0.73 -5.36 24.99
CA ASP A 21 -0.93 -4.08 25.66
C ASP A 21 -1.41 -3.01 24.68
N ILE A 22 -0.84 -2.97 23.47
CA ILE A 22 -1.28 -2.05 22.40
C ILE A 22 -2.73 -2.32 22.01
N VAL A 23 -3.08 -3.59 21.75
CA VAL A 23 -4.46 -3.96 21.37
C VAL A 23 -5.44 -3.64 22.50
N GLY A 24 -5.06 -3.88 23.76
CA GLY A 24 -5.90 -3.58 24.92
C GLY A 24 -6.06 -2.08 25.21
N ALA A 25 -5.05 -1.27 24.87
CA ALA A 25 -5.08 0.18 25.04
C ALA A 25 -5.67 0.94 23.85
N ALA A 26 -5.78 0.27 22.69
CA ALA A 26 -6.33 0.89 21.49
C ALA A 26 -7.77 1.36 21.75
N PRO A 27 -8.12 2.61 21.39
CA PRO A 27 -9.49 3.09 21.55
C PRO A 27 -10.47 2.16 20.81
N GLY A 28 -11.70 2.09 21.33
CA GLY A 28 -12.80 1.36 20.70
C GLY A 28 -13.03 1.82 19.25
N GLU A 29 -13.88 1.09 18.52
CA GLU A 29 -14.14 1.36 17.10
C GLU A 29 -14.58 2.81 16.85
N ASP A 30 -13.66 3.60 16.31
CA ASP A 30 -14.01 4.77 15.54
C ASP A 30 -14.45 4.32 14.15
N ARG A 31 -15.76 4.33 13.93
CA ARG A 31 -16.38 3.94 12.65
C ARG A 31 -16.30 5.03 11.60
N THR A 32 -15.78 6.21 11.93
CA THR A 32 -15.66 7.34 11.00
C THR A 32 -14.34 7.36 10.24
N THR A 33 -13.33 6.67 10.77
CA THR A 33 -12.02 6.53 10.13
C THR A 33 -12.01 5.27 9.26
N HIS A 34 -11.62 5.43 7.99
CA HIS A 34 -11.59 4.36 7.00
C HIS A 34 -10.15 3.89 6.70
N GLY A 35 -10.02 2.75 6.01
CA GLY A 35 -8.73 2.30 5.49
C GLY A 35 -7.73 1.83 6.55
N LEU A 36 -6.44 1.98 6.27
CA LEU A 36 -5.34 1.59 7.18
C LEU A 36 -5.32 2.36 8.51
N GLU A 37 -5.88 3.57 8.56
CA GLU A 37 -6.03 4.32 9.81
C GLU A 37 -7.27 3.87 10.62
N GLY A 38 -8.17 3.14 9.96
CA GLY A 38 -9.46 2.73 10.49
C GLY A 38 -9.65 1.22 10.58
N ALA A 39 -10.82 0.75 10.16
CA ALA A 39 -11.24 -0.63 10.30
C ALA A 39 -10.31 -1.64 9.60
N ALA A 40 -9.77 -1.32 8.41
CA ALA A 40 -8.88 -2.23 7.68
C ALA A 40 -7.53 -2.41 8.40
N GLY A 41 -6.95 -1.31 8.91
CA GLY A 41 -5.74 -1.38 9.73
C GLY A 41 -5.94 -2.14 11.04
N ARG A 42 -7.09 -1.93 11.71
CA ARG A 42 -7.44 -2.67 12.93
C ARG A 42 -7.68 -4.15 12.66
N ALA A 43 -8.32 -4.50 11.54
CA ALA A 43 -8.48 -5.88 11.10
C ALA A 43 -7.11 -6.57 10.94
N CYS A 44 -6.18 -5.91 10.26
CA CYS A 44 -4.80 -6.40 10.09
C CYS A 44 -4.08 -6.59 11.43
N LEU A 45 -4.16 -5.61 12.34
CA LEU A 45 -3.58 -5.71 13.68
C LEU A 45 -4.14 -6.92 14.45
N LEU A 46 -5.47 -7.06 14.49
CA LEU A 46 -6.14 -8.13 15.22
C LEU A 46 -5.85 -9.52 14.62
N ALA A 47 -5.79 -9.63 13.29
CA ALA A 47 -5.44 -10.87 12.62
C ALA A 47 -4.03 -11.33 13.00
N TYR A 48 -3.03 -10.45 12.91
CA TYR A 48 -1.65 -10.78 13.28
C TYR A 48 -1.48 -11.02 14.78
N ALA A 49 -2.13 -10.22 15.63
CA ALA A 49 -2.07 -10.40 17.08
C ALA A 49 -2.75 -11.71 17.51
N GLY A 50 -3.92 -12.01 16.95
CA GLY A 50 -4.67 -13.24 17.18
C GLY A 50 -3.88 -14.47 16.75
N GLN A 51 -3.27 -14.44 15.56
CA GLN A 51 -2.42 -15.53 15.10
C GLN A 51 -1.19 -15.74 16.00
N ALA A 52 -0.52 -14.66 16.42
CA ALA A 52 0.66 -14.76 17.28
C ALA A 52 0.33 -15.31 18.68
N LYS A 53 -0.90 -15.07 19.17
CA LYS A 53 -1.38 -15.50 20.49
C LYS A 53 -2.18 -16.80 20.48
N GLY A 54 -2.66 -17.25 19.33
CA GLY A 54 -3.67 -18.31 19.24
C GLY A 54 -5.03 -17.88 19.82
N ASP A 55 -5.41 -16.61 19.62
CA ASP A 55 -6.65 -16.03 20.15
C ASP A 55 -7.72 -15.96 19.05
N GLU A 56 -8.65 -16.90 19.06
CA GLU A 56 -9.73 -17.01 18.06
C GLU A 56 -10.69 -15.82 18.11
N ALA A 57 -10.93 -15.22 19.27
CA ALA A 57 -11.82 -14.07 19.38
C ALA A 57 -11.22 -12.81 18.74
N MET A 58 -9.89 -12.63 18.83
CA MET A 58 -9.20 -11.58 18.08
C MET A 58 -9.28 -11.80 16.58
N LEU A 59 -9.14 -13.05 16.12
CA LEU A 59 -9.26 -13.38 14.70
C LEU A 59 -10.67 -13.10 14.18
N GLU A 60 -11.71 -13.54 14.91
CA GLU A 60 -13.11 -13.30 14.57
C GLU A 60 -13.40 -11.79 14.50
N ARG A 61 -12.98 -11.01 15.50
CA ARG A 61 -13.16 -9.55 15.48
C ARG A 61 -12.39 -8.87 14.34
N GLY A 62 -11.23 -9.39 13.98
CA GLY A 62 -10.47 -8.92 12.82
C GLY A 62 -11.25 -9.14 11.51
N ASN A 63 -11.86 -10.31 11.34
CA ASN A 63 -12.67 -10.63 10.18
C ASN A 63 -13.91 -9.73 10.07
N GLU A 64 -14.63 -9.50 11.18
CA GLU A 64 -15.79 -8.59 11.20
C GLU A 64 -15.42 -7.17 10.72
N LEU A 65 -14.24 -6.67 11.11
CA LEU A 65 -13.74 -5.35 10.70
C LEU A 65 -13.34 -5.32 9.23
N LEU A 66 -12.76 -6.42 8.72
CA LEU A 66 -12.43 -6.54 7.31
C LEU A 66 -13.70 -6.55 6.45
N GLU A 67 -14.70 -7.35 6.83
CA GLU A 67 -16.00 -7.39 6.14
C GLU A 67 -16.65 -6.00 6.12
N SER A 68 -16.64 -5.29 7.26
CA SER A 68 -17.14 -3.91 7.31
C SER A 68 -16.36 -2.96 6.40
N SER A 69 -15.04 -3.14 6.26
CA SER A 69 -14.19 -2.29 5.41
C SER A 69 -14.47 -2.54 3.93
N VAL A 70 -14.63 -3.81 3.54
CA VAL A 70 -15.02 -4.20 2.18
C VAL A 70 -16.42 -3.70 1.87
N GLY A 71 -17.37 -3.85 2.80
CA GLY A 71 -18.73 -3.35 2.66
C GLY A 71 -18.80 -1.83 2.41
N ALA A 72 -17.94 -1.06 3.09
CA ALA A 72 -17.87 0.39 2.91
C ALA A 72 -17.43 0.82 1.49
N LEU A 73 -16.74 -0.05 0.73
CA LEU A 73 -16.38 0.25 -0.67
C LEU A 73 -17.61 0.38 -1.57
N ALA A 74 -18.74 -0.25 -1.21
CA ALA A 74 -19.99 -0.15 -1.96
C ALA A 74 -20.59 1.27 -1.93
N ASP A 75 -20.30 2.04 -0.87
CA ASP A 75 -20.71 3.44 -0.74
C ASP A 75 -19.78 4.41 -1.51
N GLY A 76 -18.77 3.85 -2.19
CA GLY A 76 -17.73 4.58 -2.92
C GLY A 76 -16.42 4.66 -2.13
N PHE A 77 -15.33 4.93 -2.83
CA PHE A 77 -14.03 5.19 -2.23
C PHE A 77 -13.58 6.62 -2.54
N GLY A 78 -12.97 7.28 -1.56
CA GLY A 78 -12.55 8.68 -1.71
C GLY A 78 -11.34 8.83 -2.64
N ALA A 79 -10.27 8.11 -2.36
CA ALA A 79 -9.03 8.12 -3.13
C ALA A 79 -8.61 6.68 -3.50
N PRO A 80 -7.77 6.48 -4.52
CA PRO A 80 -7.28 5.15 -4.89
C PRO A 80 -6.03 4.70 -4.09
N GLY A 81 -5.45 5.60 -3.30
CA GLY A 81 -4.14 5.41 -2.67
C GLY A 81 -4.09 4.37 -1.54
N LEU A 82 -2.89 4.11 -1.05
CA LEU A 82 -2.61 3.14 0.02
C LEU A 82 -3.04 3.63 1.40
N TRP A 83 -3.25 4.94 1.58
CA TRP A 83 -3.72 5.52 2.82
C TRP A 83 -5.09 6.17 2.61
N GLY A 84 -6.16 5.49 3.07
CA GLY A 84 -7.53 6.00 3.03
C GLY A 84 -8.20 5.81 1.67
N GLY A 85 -7.85 4.73 0.96
CA GLY A 85 -8.26 4.52 -0.42
C GLY A 85 -8.31 3.07 -0.84
N LEU A 86 -8.74 2.81 -2.08
CA LEU A 86 -9.01 1.46 -2.55
C LEU A 86 -7.80 0.49 -2.44
N ALA A 87 -6.57 1.00 -2.58
CA ALA A 87 -5.37 0.19 -2.42
C ALA A 87 -5.10 -0.25 -0.96
N ASP A 88 -5.66 0.41 0.06
CA ASP A 88 -5.55 -0.10 1.44
C ASP A 88 -6.33 -1.40 1.66
N VAL A 89 -7.59 -1.45 1.20
CA VAL A 89 -8.42 -2.64 1.35
C VAL A 89 -7.79 -3.79 0.56
N ARG A 90 -7.27 -3.49 -0.64
CA ARG A 90 -6.48 -4.45 -1.41
C ARG A 90 -5.31 -5.00 -0.61
N PHE A 91 -4.50 -4.13 -0.01
CA PHE A 91 -3.34 -4.51 0.81
C PHE A 91 -3.76 -5.44 1.95
N VAL A 92 -4.80 -5.10 2.70
CA VAL A 92 -5.25 -5.93 3.81
C VAL A 92 -5.83 -7.27 3.33
N LEU A 93 -6.62 -7.29 2.27
CA LEU A 93 -7.16 -8.53 1.69
C LEU A 93 -6.06 -9.48 1.22
N ALA A 94 -4.99 -8.95 0.60
CA ALA A 94 -3.84 -9.73 0.15
C ALA A 94 -3.23 -10.54 1.31
N HIS A 95 -3.17 -9.95 2.51
CA HIS A 95 -2.62 -10.59 3.71
C HIS A 95 -3.58 -11.56 4.40
N LEU A 96 -4.87 -11.22 4.44
CA LEU A 96 -5.80 -11.87 5.38
C LEU A 96 -6.68 -12.94 4.74
N VAL A 97 -6.99 -12.83 3.44
CA VAL A 97 -7.95 -13.74 2.78
C VAL A 97 -7.22 -14.59 1.76
N ALA A 98 -7.06 -15.88 2.06
CA ALA A 98 -6.41 -16.81 1.14
C ALA A 98 -7.41 -17.51 0.21
N GLY A 99 -6.89 -18.23 -0.79
CA GLY A 99 -7.71 -19.08 -1.67
C GLY A 99 -8.43 -18.32 -2.78
N GLU A 100 -9.41 -19.00 -3.39
CA GLU A 100 -10.14 -18.53 -4.58
C GLU A 100 -10.97 -17.28 -4.28
N GLU A 101 -11.73 -17.28 -3.18
CA GLU A 101 -12.53 -16.12 -2.73
C GLU A 101 -11.66 -14.86 -2.53
N GLY A 102 -10.51 -15.01 -1.87
CA GLY A 102 -9.54 -13.93 -1.72
C GLY A 102 -8.92 -13.47 -3.03
N GLY A 103 -8.91 -14.32 -4.07
CA GLY A 103 -8.47 -13.95 -5.42
C GLY A 103 -9.53 -13.21 -6.21
N GLU A 104 -10.79 -13.62 -6.11
CA GLU A 104 -11.92 -12.93 -6.74
C GLU A 104 -12.11 -11.53 -6.17
N ALA A 105 -12.07 -11.38 -4.84
CA ALA A 105 -12.17 -10.08 -4.18
C ALA A 105 -11.04 -9.13 -4.60
N LEU A 106 -9.79 -9.63 -4.67
CA LEU A 106 -8.66 -8.86 -5.18
C LEU A 106 -8.85 -8.47 -6.64
N ALA A 107 -9.32 -9.36 -7.51
CA ALA A 107 -9.50 -9.08 -8.92
C ALA A 107 -10.48 -7.92 -9.17
N VAL A 108 -11.59 -7.87 -8.43
CA VAL A 108 -12.56 -6.76 -8.53
C VAL A 108 -11.92 -5.42 -8.15
N ILE A 109 -11.12 -5.40 -7.10
CA ILE A 109 -10.42 -4.19 -6.66
C ILE A 109 -9.32 -3.80 -7.67
N ASP A 110 -8.57 -4.78 -8.16
CA ASP A 110 -7.51 -4.58 -9.15
C ASP A 110 -8.05 -4.00 -10.45
N ASP A 111 -9.23 -4.43 -10.92
CA ASP A 111 -9.90 -3.88 -12.11
C ASP A 111 -10.15 -2.38 -11.95
N ALA A 112 -10.74 -1.98 -10.83
CA ALA A 112 -10.99 -0.57 -10.53
C ALA A 112 -9.68 0.24 -10.42
N LEU A 113 -8.64 -0.30 -9.78
CA LEU A 113 -7.34 0.36 -9.69
C LEU A 113 -6.63 0.47 -11.06
N VAL A 114 -6.75 -0.52 -11.93
CA VAL A 114 -6.21 -0.47 -13.30
C VAL A 114 -6.87 0.65 -14.10
N GLU A 115 -8.19 0.84 -13.98
CA GLU A 115 -8.90 1.95 -14.62
C GLU A 115 -8.38 3.30 -14.10
N VAL A 116 -8.22 3.45 -12.78
CA VAL A 116 -7.68 4.69 -12.18
C VAL A 116 -6.26 5.00 -12.65
N VAL A 117 -5.38 3.99 -12.68
CA VAL A 117 -3.99 4.16 -13.16
C VAL A 117 -3.96 4.53 -14.65
N GLY A 118 -4.87 3.97 -15.45
CA GLY A 118 -5.03 4.29 -16.87
C GLY A 118 -5.51 5.72 -17.13
N GLY A 119 -6.25 6.31 -16.18
CA GLY A 119 -6.83 7.66 -16.26
C GLY A 119 -5.89 8.84 -15.98
N ALA A 120 -4.57 8.59 -15.88
CA ALA A 120 -3.52 9.58 -15.58
C ALA A 120 -3.46 10.07 -14.12
N SER A 121 -3.44 9.15 -13.15
CA SER A 121 -3.03 9.51 -11.78
C SER A 121 -1.65 10.17 -11.79
N GLU A 122 -1.59 11.46 -11.45
CA GLU A 122 -0.37 12.28 -11.53
C GLU A 122 0.51 12.16 -10.27
N ARG A 123 -0.03 11.64 -9.17
CA ARG A 123 0.70 11.51 -7.90
C ARG A 123 1.53 10.24 -7.90
N ILE A 124 2.84 10.38 -7.76
CA ILE A 124 3.77 9.24 -7.74
C ILE A 124 3.95 8.62 -6.35
N ASP A 125 3.46 9.27 -5.30
CA ASP A 125 3.86 8.97 -3.94
C ASP A 125 3.32 7.66 -3.33
N LEU A 126 3.81 7.31 -2.13
CA LEU A 126 3.46 6.09 -1.43
C LEU A 126 2.08 6.16 -0.75
N ILE A 127 1.66 7.34 -0.29
CA ILE A 127 0.45 7.50 0.52
C ILE A 127 -0.79 7.52 -0.38
N GLY A 128 -0.84 8.46 -1.32
CA GLY A 128 -1.98 8.70 -2.20
C GLY A 128 -1.75 8.32 -3.66
N GLY A 129 -0.52 7.95 -4.02
CA GLY A 129 -0.07 7.88 -5.39
C GLY A 129 0.20 6.47 -5.94
N LEU A 130 0.77 6.47 -7.14
CA LEU A 130 1.13 5.29 -7.92
C LEU A 130 2.00 4.30 -7.14
N SER A 131 3.00 4.77 -6.38
CA SER A 131 3.87 3.88 -5.61
C SER A 131 3.10 3.12 -4.54
N GLY A 132 2.12 3.75 -3.88
CA GLY A 132 1.24 3.09 -2.91
C GLY A 132 0.41 1.98 -3.52
N ILE A 133 -0.21 2.27 -4.68
CA ILE A 133 -0.99 1.29 -5.44
C ILE A 133 -0.09 0.12 -5.87
N GLY A 134 1.11 0.43 -6.36
CA GLY A 134 2.10 -0.57 -6.77
C GLY A 134 2.56 -1.46 -5.62
N VAL A 135 2.85 -0.89 -4.45
CA VAL A 135 3.18 -1.66 -3.24
C VAL A 135 2.03 -2.58 -2.85
N ALA A 136 0.80 -2.06 -2.81
CA ALA A 136 -0.37 -2.89 -2.54
C ALA A 136 -0.47 -4.05 -3.51
N ALA A 137 -0.22 -3.83 -4.81
CA ALA A 137 -0.22 -4.85 -5.87
C ALA A 137 0.80 -5.98 -5.64
N LEU A 138 1.95 -5.66 -5.03
CA LEU A 138 3.08 -6.57 -4.85
C LEU A 138 3.03 -7.43 -3.57
N GLU A 139 2.07 -7.23 -2.67
CA GLU A 139 1.95 -8.09 -1.47
C GLU A 139 1.63 -9.55 -1.82
N ASP A 140 0.80 -9.75 -2.85
CA ASP A 140 0.50 -11.05 -3.47
C ASP A 140 0.27 -10.88 -4.98
N PRO A 141 1.34 -10.72 -5.78
CA PRO A 141 1.22 -10.31 -7.18
C PRO A 141 0.64 -11.42 -8.07
N ALA A 142 0.71 -12.69 -7.62
CA ALA A 142 0.16 -13.82 -8.36
C ALA A 142 -1.37 -13.97 -8.17
N ARG A 143 -1.94 -13.34 -7.15
CA ARG A 143 -3.37 -13.42 -6.82
C ARG A 143 -4.14 -12.20 -7.35
N GLY A 144 -5.37 -12.44 -7.79
CA GLY A 144 -6.17 -11.43 -8.48
C GLY A 144 -5.51 -11.03 -9.80
N ARG A 145 -5.29 -9.73 -10.01
CA ARG A 145 -4.55 -9.17 -11.15
C ARG A 145 -3.34 -8.35 -10.69
N GLY A 146 -2.76 -8.68 -9.54
CA GLY A 146 -1.67 -7.90 -8.92
C GLY A 146 -0.47 -7.66 -9.84
N THR A 147 -0.04 -8.69 -10.59
CA THR A 147 1.04 -8.57 -11.59
C THR A 147 0.70 -7.55 -12.67
N GLU A 148 -0.53 -7.58 -13.19
CA GLU A 148 -0.96 -6.61 -14.21
C GLU A 148 -1.07 -5.21 -13.63
N LEU A 149 -1.66 -5.05 -12.44
CA LEU A 149 -1.77 -3.75 -11.78
C LEU A 149 -0.38 -3.15 -11.53
N ALA A 150 0.58 -3.94 -11.03
CA ALA A 150 1.96 -3.50 -10.83
C ALA A 150 2.62 -3.08 -12.15
N ALA A 151 2.41 -3.82 -13.24
CA ALA A 151 2.90 -3.44 -14.57
C ALA A 151 2.28 -2.12 -15.07
N ARG A 152 0.98 -1.90 -14.86
CA ARG A 152 0.32 -0.62 -15.22
C ARG A 152 0.86 0.56 -14.40
N VAL A 153 1.12 0.33 -13.11
CA VAL A 153 1.76 1.32 -12.25
C VAL A 153 3.17 1.63 -12.76
N LEU A 154 3.97 0.62 -13.10
CA LEU A 154 5.30 0.82 -13.69
C LEU A 154 5.23 1.63 -14.99
N ASP A 155 4.28 1.34 -15.88
CA ASP A 155 4.07 2.13 -17.09
C ASP A 155 3.79 3.62 -16.76
N ALA A 156 2.98 3.88 -15.73
CA ALA A 156 2.65 5.24 -15.32
C ALA A 156 3.84 5.97 -14.69
N ILE A 157 4.60 5.29 -13.84
CA ILE A 157 5.85 5.81 -13.24
C ILE A 157 6.89 6.12 -14.32
N GLU A 158 7.04 5.26 -15.32
CA GLU A 158 7.98 5.51 -16.42
C GLU A 158 7.58 6.70 -17.28
N ARG A 159 6.28 6.90 -17.51
CA ARG A 159 5.77 8.05 -18.27
C ARG A 159 5.96 9.38 -17.52
N SER A 160 5.88 9.38 -16.19
CA SER A 160 6.07 10.58 -15.37
C SER A 160 7.53 10.88 -15.05
N ALA A 161 8.45 9.98 -15.44
CA ALA A 161 9.86 10.11 -15.16
C ALA A 161 10.51 11.26 -15.95
N HIS A 162 11.21 12.15 -15.25
CA HIS A 162 12.16 13.07 -15.84
C HIS A 162 13.48 12.36 -16.06
N ARG A 163 14.05 12.45 -17.27
CA ARG A 163 15.28 11.75 -17.66
C ARG A 163 16.28 12.73 -18.22
N ASP A 164 17.50 12.70 -17.67
CA ASP A 164 18.62 13.51 -18.15
C ASP A 164 19.94 12.71 -18.10
N ALA A 165 21.07 13.43 -18.16
CA ALA A 165 22.40 12.84 -18.10
C ALA A 165 22.77 12.34 -16.69
N ASP A 166 22.18 12.91 -15.64
CA ASP A 166 22.48 12.62 -14.24
C ASP A 166 21.64 11.46 -13.70
N GLY A 167 20.47 11.19 -14.31
CA GLY A 167 19.69 10.01 -14.00
C GLY A 167 18.23 10.07 -14.41
N VAL A 168 17.40 9.45 -13.58
CA VAL A 168 15.94 9.43 -13.68
C VAL A 168 15.36 9.86 -12.35
N THR A 169 14.43 10.82 -12.37
CA THR A 169 13.79 11.34 -11.17
C THR A 169 12.34 11.76 -11.45
N TRP A 170 11.58 12.14 -10.43
CA TRP A 170 10.16 12.48 -10.54
C TRP A 170 9.84 13.81 -9.87
N PHE A 171 9.43 14.77 -10.70
CA PHE A 171 9.10 16.11 -10.27
C PHE A 171 7.67 16.14 -9.74
N THR A 172 7.44 16.82 -8.61
CA THR A 172 6.09 17.10 -8.14
C THR A 172 5.70 18.49 -8.64
N PRO A 173 4.84 18.59 -9.68
CA PRO A 173 4.45 19.87 -10.22
C PRO A 173 3.48 20.60 -9.27
N PRO A 174 3.40 21.94 -9.36
CA PRO A 174 2.71 22.75 -8.36
C PRO A 174 1.22 22.42 -8.26
N GLN A 175 0.54 22.00 -9.34
CA GLN A 175 -0.87 21.62 -9.30
C GLN A 175 -1.18 20.41 -8.40
N LEU A 176 -0.17 19.61 -8.02
CA LEU A 176 -0.32 18.49 -7.10
C LEU A 176 -0.07 18.87 -5.64
N LEU A 177 0.51 20.04 -5.40
CA LEU A 177 0.82 20.51 -4.06
C LEU A 177 -0.42 21.10 -3.39
N PRO A 178 -0.61 20.91 -2.07
CA PRO A 178 -1.61 21.64 -1.32
C PRO A 178 -1.31 23.14 -1.30
N ASP A 179 -2.35 23.96 -1.09
CA ASP A 179 -2.28 25.43 -1.19
C ASP A 179 -1.12 26.03 -0.40
N TRP A 180 -0.97 25.64 0.86
CA TRP A 180 0.11 26.13 1.73
C TRP A 180 1.51 25.78 1.23
N GLN A 181 1.67 24.69 0.48
CA GLN A 181 2.96 24.26 -0.04
C GLN A 181 3.27 24.93 -1.39
N ARG A 182 2.24 25.26 -2.19
CA ARG A 182 2.42 26.07 -3.40
C ARG A 182 2.94 27.47 -3.08
N ASP A 183 2.60 28.02 -1.91
CA ASP A 183 3.14 29.32 -1.48
C ASP A 183 4.66 29.27 -1.22
N ILE A 184 5.19 28.09 -0.85
CA ILE A 184 6.62 27.87 -0.54
C ILE A 184 7.38 27.41 -1.79
N CYS A 185 6.76 26.55 -2.60
CA CYS A 185 7.30 25.94 -3.81
C CYS A 185 6.39 26.26 -5.00
N PRO A 186 6.35 27.53 -5.48
CA PRO A 186 5.38 27.96 -6.49
C PRO A 186 5.55 27.24 -7.84
N ASP A 187 6.76 26.79 -8.13
CA ASP A 187 7.08 26.07 -9.37
C ASP A 187 7.03 24.54 -9.21
N GLY A 188 6.68 24.03 -8.03
CA GLY A 188 6.82 22.61 -7.67
C GLY A 188 8.17 22.27 -7.04
N HIS A 189 8.40 20.99 -6.73
CA HIS A 189 9.68 20.54 -6.16
C HIS A 189 9.96 19.06 -6.38
N TRP A 190 11.22 18.67 -6.20
CA TRP A 190 11.64 17.28 -6.06
C TRP A 190 11.45 16.85 -4.61
N ASN A 191 10.53 15.93 -4.36
CA ASN A 191 10.22 15.51 -3.00
C ASN A 191 11.15 14.36 -2.56
N LEU A 192 11.98 14.63 -1.55
CA LEU A 192 12.95 13.68 -1.00
C LEU A 192 12.39 12.85 0.17
N GLY A 193 11.13 13.05 0.54
CA GLY A 193 10.48 12.31 1.61
C GLY A 193 9.96 10.94 1.14
N LEU A 194 10.08 9.91 1.99
CA LEU A 194 9.61 8.57 1.67
C LEU A 194 8.10 8.52 1.36
N ALA A 195 7.30 9.17 2.19
CA ALA A 195 5.84 9.12 2.08
C ALA A 195 5.33 9.79 0.80
N HIS A 196 5.94 10.91 0.41
CA HIS A 196 5.41 11.83 -0.61
C HIS A 196 6.31 12.02 -1.83
N GLY A 197 7.35 11.21 -1.98
CA GLY A 197 8.43 11.53 -2.89
C GLY A 197 9.15 10.35 -3.50
N ILE A 198 10.30 10.66 -4.09
CA ILE A 198 11.08 9.77 -4.94
C ILE A 198 11.53 8.50 -4.22
N PRO A 199 11.91 8.52 -2.92
CA PRO A 199 12.27 7.28 -2.23
C PRO A 199 11.13 6.25 -2.17
N GLY A 200 9.86 6.67 -2.20
CA GLY A 200 8.72 5.77 -2.30
C GLY A 200 8.67 5.03 -3.64
N VAL A 201 8.96 5.74 -4.73
CA VAL A 201 9.08 5.16 -6.09
C VAL A 201 10.25 4.18 -6.15
N ILE A 202 11.40 4.57 -5.62
CA ILE A 202 12.60 3.71 -5.55
C ILE A 202 12.29 2.41 -4.78
N GLY A 203 11.60 2.53 -3.63
CA GLY A 203 11.16 1.38 -2.85
C GLY A 203 10.23 0.45 -3.63
N PHE A 204 9.26 1.00 -4.36
CA PHE A 204 8.38 0.22 -5.24
C PHE A 204 9.16 -0.49 -6.37
N LEU A 205 10.07 0.19 -7.06
CA LEU A 205 10.88 -0.43 -8.12
C LEU A 205 11.75 -1.56 -7.56
N ALA A 206 12.36 -1.36 -6.39
CA ALA A 206 13.10 -2.42 -5.70
C ALA A 206 12.19 -3.60 -5.35
N ALA A 207 10.97 -3.34 -4.86
CA ALA A 207 10.00 -4.37 -4.56
C ALA A 207 9.62 -5.19 -5.80
N MET A 208 9.42 -4.56 -6.96
CA MET A 208 9.19 -5.24 -8.24
C MET A 208 10.33 -6.19 -8.60
N VAL A 209 11.58 -5.74 -8.44
CA VAL A 209 12.77 -6.58 -8.66
C VAL A 209 12.77 -7.79 -7.73
N THR A 210 12.52 -7.59 -6.43
CA THR A 210 12.53 -8.68 -5.45
C THR A 210 11.37 -9.66 -5.61
N SER A 211 10.25 -9.20 -6.15
CA SER A 211 9.06 -10.01 -6.41
C SER A 211 9.07 -10.65 -7.80
N GLU A 212 10.14 -10.46 -8.58
CA GLU A 212 10.30 -10.98 -9.94
C GLU A 212 9.22 -10.51 -10.94
N VAL A 213 8.53 -9.41 -10.64
CA VAL A 213 7.50 -8.81 -11.50
C VAL A 213 8.15 -7.73 -12.35
N GLU A 214 8.18 -7.90 -13.69
CA GLU A 214 8.83 -6.97 -14.61
C GLU A 214 10.28 -6.61 -14.19
N ALA A 215 10.97 -7.55 -13.51
CA ALA A 215 12.18 -7.25 -12.74
C ALA A 215 13.30 -6.61 -13.57
N ALA A 216 13.51 -7.07 -14.80
CA ALA A 216 14.53 -6.48 -15.68
C ALA A 216 14.22 -5.03 -16.03
N ARG A 217 12.94 -4.70 -16.27
CA ARG A 217 12.49 -3.36 -16.60
C ARG A 217 12.54 -2.44 -15.39
N ALA A 218 12.04 -2.91 -14.24
CA ALA A 218 12.12 -2.19 -12.98
C ALA A 218 13.57 -1.92 -12.56
N LEU A 219 14.47 -2.90 -12.70
CA LEU A 219 15.89 -2.76 -12.39
C LEU A 219 16.55 -1.70 -13.28
N SER A 220 16.28 -1.72 -14.59
CA SER A 220 16.84 -0.73 -15.52
C SER A 220 16.45 0.71 -15.15
N LEU A 221 15.25 0.92 -14.61
CA LEU A 221 14.81 2.23 -14.15
C LEU A 221 15.43 2.58 -12.78
N LEU A 222 15.46 1.61 -11.86
CA LEU A 222 16.02 1.73 -10.51
C LEU A 222 17.50 2.09 -10.51
N GLU A 223 18.32 1.46 -11.36
CA GLU A 223 19.77 1.72 -11.45
C GLU A 223 20.10 3.17 -11.84
N ARG A 224 19.15 3.85 -12.50
CA ARG A 224 19.29 5.25 -12.91
C ARG A 224 18.55 6.20 -11.98
N ALA A 225 17.77 5.70 -11.03
CA ALA A 225 16.94 6.52 -10.17
C ALA A 225 17.81 7.36 -9.23
N VAL A 226 17.58 8.67 -9.20
CA VAL A 226 18.26 9.61 -8.31
C VAL A 226 17.23 10.32 -7.42
N PRO A 227 17.44 10.39 -6.10
CA PRO A 227 16.60 11.18 -5.19
C PRO A 227 16.65 12.66 -5.52
#